data_AF-A0A2M9JGR3-F1
#
_entry.id   AF-A0A2M9JGR3-F1
#
_cell.length_a   1.000
_cell.length_b   1.000
_cell.length_c   1.000
_cell.angle_alpha   90.00
_cell.angle_beta   90.00
_cell.angle_gamma   90.00
#
_symmetry.space_group_name_H-M   'P 1'
#
loop_
_entity.id
_entity.type
_entity.pdbx_description
1 polymer ?
#
loop_
_entity_poly.entity_id
_entity_poly.type
_entity_poly.pdbx_seq_one_letter_code
_entity_poly.pdbx_strand_id
1 'polypeptide(L)'
;MRDLTSRRLCRRSTSSPICCLLRPDPAQRGRLVEIRDNLIDRIAEAESEGWLGEIEGLRVSLAGADSKISQIDAVQLGGPVNLGPPAPRKKP
;
A
#
# COMPACT_ATOMS: atom_id res chain seq x y z
N MET A 1 -14.94 -17.89 -7.75
CA MET A 1 -13.88 -18.85 -7.39
C MET A 1 -12.90 -18.13 -6.49
N ARG A 2 -12.89 -18.45 -5.19
CA ARG A 2 -12.05 -17.77 -4.19
C ARG A 2 -10.67 -18.43 -4.22
N ASP A 3 -9.65 -17.65 -4.54
CA ASP A 3 -8.28 -18.11 -4.73
C ASP A 3 -7.75 -18.84 -3.49
N LEU A 4 -7.72 -20.18 -3.56
CA LEU A 4 -7.30 -21.07 -2.47
C LEU A 4 -5.79 -21.04 -2.24
N THR A 5 -5.05 -20.35 -3.10
CA THR A 5 -3.60 -20.21 -3.07
C THR A 5 -3.15 -19.32 -1.90
N SER A 6 -3.87 -18.23 -1.63
CA SER A 6 -3.60 -17.34 -0.47
C SER A 6 -3.81 -18.02 0.89
N ARG A 7 -4.67 -19.04 0.98
CA ARG A 7 -4.93 -19.75 2.24
C ARG A 7 -3.89 -20.82 2.58
N ARG A 8 -3.18 -21.38 1.60
CA ARG A 8 -2.22 -22.47 1.87
C ARG A 8 -0.87 -21.98 2.41
N LEU A 9 -0.47 -20.74 2.16
CA LEU A 9 0.78 -20.18 2.71
C LEU A 9 0.75 -19.96 4.24
N CYS A 10 -0.44 -19.86 4.86
CA CYS A 10 -0.58 -19.60 6.30
C CYS A 10 -0.21 -20.84 7.18
N ARG A 11 0.04 -22.03 6.60
CA ARG A 11 0.31 -23.27 7.37
C ARG A 11 1.79 -23.55 7.70
N ARG A 12 2.76 -22.86 7.08
CA ARG A 12 4.19 -23.28 7.16
C ARG A 12 5.13 -22.26 7.81
N SER A 13 4.61 -21.27 8.51
CA SER A 13 5.45 -20.36 9.31
C SER A 13 4.77 -20.13 10.66
N THR A 14 5.54 -20.29 11.73
CA THR A 14 5.14 -20.11 13.14
C THR A 14 4.89 -18.65 13.49
N SER A 15 4.16 -17.91 12.65
CA SER A 15 3.83 -16.51 12.89
C SER A 15 2.34 -16.38 13.20
N SER A 16 2.06 -15.68 14.29
CA SER A 16 0.76 -15.52 14.95
C SER A 16 -0.43 -15.21 14.01
N PRO A 17 -1.68 -15.51 14.44
CA PRO A 17 -2.90 -15.36 13.63
C PRO A 17 -3.15 -13.94 13.06
N ILE A 18 -2.49 -12.91 13.58
CA ILE A 18 -2.54 -11.53 13.06
C ILE A 18 -1.87 -11.41 11.66
N CYS A 19 -0.91 -12.28 11.35
CA CYS A 19 -0.14 -12.23 10.10
C CYS A 19 -1.00 -12.57 8.85
N CYS A 20 -2.09 -13.32 9.01
CA CYS A 20 -2.96 -13.70 7.89
C CYS A 20 -4.05 -12.64 7.58
N LEU A 21 -4.19 -11.59 8.40
CA LEU A 21 -5.09 -10.44 8.15
C LEU A 21 -4.36 -9.21 7.58
N LEU A 22 -3.04 -9.08 7.80
CA LEU A 22 -2.27 -7.90 7.41
C LEU A 22 -1.54 -8.04 6.06
N ARG A 23 -1.68 -9.19 5.37
CA ARG A 23 -1.09 -9.31 4.03
C ARG A 23 -1.94 -8.54 3.03
N PRO A 24 -1.38 -7.55 2.32
CA PRO A 24 -2.11 -6.88 1.26
C PRO A 24 -2.47 -7.88 0.17
N ASP A 25 -3.72 -7.86 -0.27
CA ASP A 25 -4.25 -8.78 -1.28
C ASP A 25 -3.61 -8.44 -2.64
N PRO A 26 -2.84 -9.37 -3.26
CA PRO A 26 -2.18 -9.11 -4.53
C PRO A 26 -3.17 -8.81 -5.67
N ALA A 27 -4.43 -9.26 -5.55
CA ALA A 27 -5.47 -8.90 -6.51
C ALA A 27 -5.80 -7.39 -6.51
N GLN A 28 -5.48 -6.66 -5.43
CA GLN A 28 -5.69 -5.22 -5.35
C GLN A 28 -4.60 -4.37 -6.01
N ARG A 29 -3.50 -4.99 -6.48
CA ARG A 29 -2.40 -4.28 -7.12
C ARG A 29 -2.86 -3.40 -8.28
N GLY A 30 -3.68 -3.93 -9.18
CA GLY A 30 -4.17 -3.20 -10.36
C GLY A 30 -4.91 -1.93 -9.96
N ARG A 31 -5.83 -2.03 -9.00
CA ARG A 31 -6.57 -0.88 -8.48
C ARG A 31 -5.69 0.16 -7.79
N LEU A 32 -4.63 -0.26 -7.10
CA LEU A 32 -3.69 0.67 -6.47
C LEU A 32 -2.85 1.42 -7.51
N VAL A 33 -2.49 0.77 -8.62
CA VAL A 33 -1.82 1.42 -9.76
C VAL A 33 -2.73 2.48 -10.39
N GLU A 34 -4.00 2.16 -10.62
CA GLU A 34 -4.98 3.14 -11.12
C GLU A 34 -5.13 4.35 -10.18
N ILE A 35 -5.16 4.13 -8.86
CA ILE A 35 -5.21 5.21 -7.87
C ILE A 35 -3.93 6.04 -7.91
N ARG A 36 -2.76 5.41 -8.02
CA ARG A 36 -1.46 6.10 -8.11
C ARG A 36 -1.43 7.02 -9.33
N ASP A 37 -1.82 6.49 -10.50
CA ASP A 37 -1.79 7.24 -11.75
C ASP A 37 -2.77 8.43 -11.68
N ASN A 38 -3.98 8.23 -11.13
CA ASN A 38 -4.92 9.33 -10.89
C ASN A 38 -4.37 10.40 -9.92
N LEU A 39 -3.65 10.00 -8.87
CA LEU A 39 -3.04 10.95 -7.93
C LEU A 39 -1.93 11.77 -8.60
N ILE A 40 -1.15 11.17 -9.50
CA ILE A 40 -0.13 11.87 -10.28
C ILE A 40 -0.78 12.94 -11.17
N ASP A 41 -1.85 12.59 -11.88
CA ASP A 41 -2.59 13.54 -12.72
C ASP A 41 -3.13 14.71 -11.89
N ARG A 42 -3.72 14.43 -10.72
CA ARG A 42 -4.24 15.48 -9.83
C ARG A 42 -3.15 16.36 -9.24
N ILE A 43 -1.96 15.82 -8.97
CA ILE A 43 -0.81 16.63 -8.53
C ILE A 43 -0.37 17.55 -9.65
N ALA A 44 -0.26 17.06 -10.89
CA ALA A 44 0.13 17.87 -12.04
C ALA A 44 -0.87 19.00 -12.31
N GLU A 45 -2.17 18.72 -12.21
CA GLU A 45 -3.23 19.73 -12.34
C GLU A 45 -3.13 20.78 -11.22
N ALA A 46 -3.03 20.35 -9.96
CA ALA A 46 -2.90 21.26 -8.82
C ALA A 46 -1.61 22.10 -8.88
N GLU A 47 -0.51 21.55 -9.41
CA GLU A 47 0.75 22.29 -9.63
C GLU A 47 0.59 23.36 -10.71
N SER A 48 -0.16 23.07 -11.78
CA SER A 48 -0.45 24.05 -12.84
C SER A 48 -1.40 25.17 -12.39
N GLU A 49 -2.39 24.85 -11.56
CA GLU A 49 -3.38 25.79 -11.02
C GLU A 49 -2.88 26.53 -9.76
N GLY A 50 -1.70 26.16 -9.22
CA GLY A 50 -1.11 26.78 -8.05
C GLY A 50 -1.82 26.43 -6.72
N TRP A 51 -2.56 25.32 -6.67
CA TRP A 51 -3.29 24.88 -5.48
C TRP A 51 -2.37 24.14 -4.49
N LEU A 52 -1.40 24.87 -3.94
CA LEU A 52 -0.37 24.37 -3.01
C LEU A 52 -0.94 23.67 -1.77
N GLY A 53 -2.14 24.06 -1.32
CA GLY A 53 -2.80 23.44 -0.16
C GLY A 53 -3.26 22.00 -0.40
N GLU A 54 -3.66 21.66 -1.63
CA GLU A 54 -4.13 20.31 -1.97
C GLU A 54 -2.98 19.37 -2.34
N ILE A 55 -1.90 19.90 -2.93
CA ILE A 55 -0.74 19.12 -3.39
C ILE A 55 -0.13 18.30 -2.27
N GLU A 56 0.06 18.87 -1.07
CA GLU A 56 0.67 18.14 0.05
C GLU A 56 -0.17 16.92 0.47
N GLY A 57 -1.50 17.05 0.51
CA GLY A 57 -2.40 15.95 0.81
C GLY A 57 -2.39 14.85 -0.27
N LEU A 58 -2.28 15.26 -1.53
CA LEU A 58 -2.16 14.34 -2.67
C LEU A 58 -0.82 13.60 -2.66
N ARG A 59 0.28 14.28 -2.33
CA ARG A 59 1.62 13.67 -2.22
C ARG A 59 1.70 12.64 -1.09
N VAL A 60 1.11 12.92 0.06
CA VAL A 60 0.99 11.94 1.17
C VAL A 60 0.19 10.72 0.72
N SER A 61 -0.90 10.94 -0.02
CA SER A 61 -1.74 9.85 -0.56
C SER A 61 -0.98 9.01 -1.59
N LEU A 62 -0.19 9.66 -2.47
CA LEU A 62 0.65 9.00 -3.48
C LEU A 62 1.70 8.11 -2.81
N ALA A 63 2.44 8.64 -1.83
CA ALA A 63 3.42 7.87 -1.08
C ALA A 63 2.78 6.66 -0.37
N GLY A 64 1.55 6.80 0.13
CA GLY A 64 0.77 5.72 0.71
C GLY A 64 0.37 4.65 -0.31
N ALA A 65 0.01 5.04 -1.53
CA ALA A 65 -0.31 4.11 -2.62
C ALA A 65 0.94 3.32 -3.07
N ASP A 66 2.06 4.01 -3.30
CA ASP A 66 3.33 3.38 -3.68
C ASP A 66 3.85 2.42 -2.61
N SER A 67 3.73 2.79 -1.34
CA SER A 67 4.10 1.91 -0.23
C SER A 67 3.27 0.62 -0.22
N LYS A 68 1.98 0.68 -0.56
CA LYS A 68 1.12 -0.51 -0.62
C LYS A 68 1.45 -1.39 -1.83
N ILE A 69 1.72 -0.80 -2.98
CA ILE A 69 2.17 -1.53 -4.18
C ILE A 69 3.48 -2.25 -3.89
N SER A 70 4.45 -1.55 -3.29
CA SER A 70 5.75 -2.14 -2.93
C SER A 70 5.62 -3.30 -1.95
N GLN A 71 4.70 -3.21 -0.98
CA GLN A 71 4.41 -4.31 -0.07
C GLN A 71 3.80 -5.51 -0.80
N ILE A 72 2.89 -5.30 -1.75
CA ILE A 72 2.32 -6.38 -2.57
C ILE A 72 3.42 -7.04 -3.40
N ASP A 73 4.25 -6.24 -4.07
CA ASP A 73 5.34 -6.73 -4.91
C ASP A 73 6.35 -7.55 -4.08
N ALA A 74 6.68 -7.10 -2.86
CA ALA A 74 7.54 -7.85 -1.93
C ALA A 74 6.92 -9.19 -1.50
N VAL A 75 5.61 -9.24 -1.24
CA VAL A 75 4.90 -10.49 -0.92
C VAL A 75 4.86 -11.43 -2.12
N GLN A 76 4.66 -10.92 -3.33
CA GLN A 76 4.65 -11.73 -4.56
C GLN A 76 6.02 -12.34 -4.86
N LEU A 77 7.10 -11.61 -4.57
CA LEU A 77 8.47 -12.09 -4.73
C LEU A 77 8.97 -12.96 -3.55
N GLY A 78 8.13 -13.19 -2.53
CA GLY A 78 8.47 -14.03 -1.37
C GLY A 78 9.43 -13.38 -0.36
N GLY A 79 9.65 -12.07 -0.44
CA GLY A 79 10.53 -11.33 0.46
C GLY A 79 9.85 -10.99 1.79
N PRO A 80 10.60 -10.93 2.91
CA PRO A 80 10.08 -10.42 4.18
C PRO A 80 9.73 -8.93 4.03
N VAL A 81 8.44 -8.60 4.14
CA VAL A 81 7.97 -7.21 4.19
C VAL A 81 8.47 -6.60 5.50
N ASN A 82 9.48 -5.73 5.42
CA ASN A 82 9.95 -4.95 6.56
C ASN A 82 8.98 -3.78 6.78
N LEU A 83 7.91 -4.04 7.53
CA LEU A 83 7.07 -3.00 8.09
C LEU A 83 7.83 -2.41 9.26
N GLY A 84 8.54 -1.31 9.01
CA GLY A 84 9.14 -0.51 10.08
C GLY A 84 8.09 -0.20 11.15
N PRO A 85 8.48 -0.10 12.43
CA PRO A 85 7.54 0.06 13.54
C PRO A 85 6.63 1.28 13.31
N PRO A 86 5.32 1.19 13.64
CA PRO A 86 4.39 2.28 13.43
C PRO A 86 4.87 3.53 14.18
N ALA A 87 5.00 4.65 13.45
CA ALA A 87 5.39 5.91 14.06
C ALA A 87 4.36 6.31 15.14
N PRO A 88 4.80 6.62 16.36
CA PRO A 88 3.88 7.06 17.41
C PRO A 88 3.24 8.39 17.00
N ARG A 89 1.90 8.44 17.05
CA ARG A 89 1.16 9.70 16.92
C ARG A 89 1.62 10.66 18.02
N LYS A 90 2.28 11.76 17.67
CA LYS A 90 2.42 12.91 18.59
C LYS A 90 1.03 13.48 18.81
N LYS A 91 0.52 13.36 20.05
CA LYS A 91 -0.67 14.11 20.48
C LYS A 91 -0.26 15.55 20.86
N PRO A 92 -1.14 16.54 20.62
CA PRO A 92 -0.94 17.91 21.10
C PRO A 92 -0.95 18.01 22.62
#